data_AF-A0A850S0Q5-F1
#
_entry.id   AF-A0A850S0Q5-F1
#
_cell.length_a   1.000
_cell.length_b   1.000
_cell.length_c   1.000
_cell.angle_alpha   90.00
_cell.angle_beta   90.00
_cell.angle_gamma   90.00
#
_symmetry.space_group_name_H-M   'P 1'
#
loop_
_entity.id
_entity.type
_entity.pdbx_description
1 polymer ?
#
loop_
_entity_poly.entity_id
_entity_poly.type
_entity_poly.pdbx_seq_one_letter_code
_entity_poly.pdbx_strand_id
1 'polypeptide(L)'
;MKFWAGLLAVCLTGAFTASAEDAVTAEEGSMPDAMQHLVTAPEIDFANLRDPFASYLVRVASRGQSALLDNKTRLSNREREKLEDFDLATLKLVAIFSMGGERVAMVQDGTAKGYIVRRGNHMGKNNGKIEKITDDTLFLVEQVLNPAGEIIDRQVNLTLNEVNE
;
A
#
# COMPACT_ATOMS: atom_id res chain seq x y z
N MET A 1 64.58 -15.05 33.14
CA MET A 1 64.10 -14.87 34.53
C MET A 1 63.02 -15.91 34.77
N LYS A 2 63.43 -17.08 35.28
CA LYS A 2 63.22 -17.58 36.66
C LYS A 2 61.80 -18.14 36.89
N PHE A 3 61.73 -19.47 36.80
CA PHE A 3 60.69 -20.41 37.21
C PHE A 3 60.27 -20.23 38.69
N TRP A 4 59.04 -20.63 39.04
CA TRP A 4 58.82 -21.46 40.23
C TRP A 4 57.47 -22.19 40.19
N ALA A 5 57.54 -23.53 40.25
CA ALA A 5 56.45 -24.47 40.52
C ALA A 5 56.42 -24.82 42.02
N GLY A 6 55.28 -24.72 42.69
CA GLY A 6 55.11 -25.07 44.10
C GLY A 6 54.12 -26.20 44.28
N LEU A 7 54.59 -27.33 44.78
CA LEU A 7 53.91 -28.61 44.95
C LEU A 7 54.03 -29.06 46.42
N LEU A 8 53.01 -29.77 46.92
CA LEU A 8 52.96 -30.63 48.14
C LEU A 8 52.91 -29.92 49.52
N ALA A 9 52.27 -30.39 50.60
CA ALA A 9 51.89 -31.73 51.07
C ALA A 9 50.85 -31.58 52.24
N VAL A 10 49.76 -32.38 52.36
CA VAL A 10 49.58 -33.64 53.14
C VAL A 10 48.71 -33.50 54.42
N CYS A 11 47.62 -34.30 54.39
CA CYS A 11 46.82 -35.00 55.42
C CYS A 11 46.59 -34.43 56.84
N LEU A 12 45.31 -34.35 57.23
CA LEU A 12 44.86 -34.99 58.48
C LEU A 12 43.43 -35.53 58.37
N THR A 13 43.29 -36.75 58.85
CA THR A 13 42.14 -37.64 58.92
C THR A 13 41.00 -37.11 59.79
N GLY A 14 39.77 -37.30 59.32
CA GLY A 14 38.56 -37.30 60.14
C GLY A 14 37.52 -38.20 59.49
N ALA A 15 37.41 -39.43 59.98
CA ALA A 15 36.29 -40.32 59.70
C ALA A 15 35.35 -40.26 60.91
N PHE A 16 34.10 -39.85 60.74
CA PHE A 16 32.95 -40.49 61.39
C PHE A 16 31.62 -40.00 60.83
N THR A 17 30.64 -40.86 60.99
CA THR A 17 29.42 -41.04 60.23
C THR A 17 28.27 -40.17 60.72
N ALA A 18 27.41 -39.71 59.82
CA ALA A 18 25.97 -39.67 60.07
C ALA A 18 25.23 -39.67 58.73
N SER A 19 24.75 -40.87 58.38
CA SER A 19 23.63 -41.02 57.47
C SER A 19 22.44 -40.26 58.07
N ALA A 20 21.90 -39.32 57.31
CA ALA A 20 20.53 -38.84 57.46
C ALA A 20 19.99 -38.67 56.05
N GLU A 21 19.44 -39.78 55.59
CA GLU A 21 18.67 -39.95 54.39
C GLU A 21 17.39 -39.13 54.56
N ASP A 22 17.43 -37.81 54.32
CA ASP A 22 16.20 -37.12 53.96
C ASP A 22 15.94 -37.40 52.49
N ALA A 23 15.25 -38.53 52.29
CA ALA A 23 14.60 -38.87 51.06
C ALA A 23 13.62 -37.75 50.70
N VAL A 24 14.08 -36.78 49.90
CA VAL A 24 13.19 -36.05 49.03
C VAL A 24 12.76 -37.06 47.98
N THR A 25 11.64 -37.73 48.23
CA THR A 25 10.94 -38.52 47.23
C THR A 25 10.67 -37.58 46.06
N ALA A 26 11.52 -37.68 45.04
CA ALA A 26 11.22 -37.18 43.73
C ALA A 26 10.01 -37.99 43.26
N GLU A 27 8.83 -37.37 43.32
CA GLU A 27 7.63 -37.85 42.64
C GLU A 27 7.90 -37.77 41.12
N GLU A 28 8.60 -38.79 40.61
CA GLU A 28 8.61 -39.11 39.19
C GLU A 28 7.24 -39.66 38.80
N GLY A 29 6.61 -39.01 37.81
CA GLY A 29 5.96 -39.79 36.76
C GLY A 29 4.45 -39.96 36.85
N SER A 30 3.68 -38.88 36.98
CA SER A 30 2.39 -38.81 36.29
C SER A 30 1.98 -37.36 36.09
N MET A 31 2.22 -36.84 34.88
CA MET A 31 1.46 -35.66 34.44
C MET A 31 -0.03 -35.97 34.64
N PRO A 32 -0.81 -35.13 35.35
CA PRO A 32 -2.23 -35.36 35.49
C PRO A 32 -2.84 -35.54 34.09
N ASP A 33 -3.75 -36.49 33.92
CA ASP A 33 -4.38 -36.89 32.63
C ASP A 33 -4.83 -35.68 31.78
N ALA A 34 -5.24 -34.60 32.45
CA ALA A 34 -5.59 -33.31 31.87
C ALA A 34 -4.45 -32.61 31.09
N MET A 35 -3.19 -32.83 31.43
CA MET A 35 -2.02 -32.25 30.76
C MET A 35 -1.51 -33.09 29.58
N GLN A 36 -1.90 -34.37 29.51
CA GLN A 36 -1.46 -35.28 28.44
C GLN A 36 -2.08 -34.92 27.07
N HIS A 37 -3.11 -34.07 27.08
CA HIS A 37 -3.84 -33.61 25.90
C HIS A 37 -3.52 -32.15 25.54
N LEU A 38 -2.47 -31.56 26.13
CA LEU A 38 -2.04 -30.21 25.79
C LEU A 38 -1.46 -30.20 24.36
N VAL A 39 -2.22 -29.60 23.44
CA VAL A 39 -1.79 -29.36 22.07
C VAL A 39 -0.60 -28.40 22.11
N THR A 40 0.56 -28.85 21.62
CA THR A 40 1.72 -27.98 21.45
C THR A 40 1.42 -26.97 20.36
N ALA A 41 1.69 -25.69 20.62
CA ALA A 41 1.48 -24.64 19.64
C ALA A 41 2.37 -24.88 18.40
N PRO A 42 1.86 -24.61 17.19
CA PRO A 42 2.68 -24.66 15.99
C PRO A 42 3.80 -23.61 16.07
N GLU A 43 4.92 -23.90 15.41
CA GLU A 43 6.01 -22.94 15.26
C GLU A 43 5.54 -21.73 14.44
N ILE A 44 5.75 -20.52 14.96
CA ILE A 44 5.33 -19.27 14.33
C ILE A 44 6.55 -18.60 13.70
N ASP A 45 6.50 -18.37 12.39
CA ASP A 45 7.50 -17.58 11.68
C ASP A 45 7.27 -16.08 11.92
N PHE A 46 7.96 -15.51 12.91
CA PHE A 46 7.87 -14.09 13.26
C PHE A 46 8.43 -13.16 12.17
N ALA A 47 9.26 -13.66 11.24
CA ALA A 47 9.86 -12.82 10.20
C ALA A 47 8.87 -12.49 9.08
N ASN A 48 7.97 -13.43 8.75
CA ASN A 48 6.93 -13.23 7.73
C ASN A 48 5.54 -12.98 8.31
N LEU A 49 5.42 -12.85 9.64
CA LEU A 49 4.13 -12.63 10.29
C LEU A 49 3.57 -11.25 9.93
N ARG A 50 2.29 -11.22 9.58
CA ARG A 50 1.57 -9.96 9.40
C ARG A 50 1.54 -9.22 10.73
N ASP A 51 1.91 -7.94 10.70
CA ASP A 51 1.73 -7.03 11.84
C ASP A 51 0.23 -7.02 12.27
N PRO A 52 -0.08 -7.46 13.49
CA PRO A 52 -1.45 -7.55 14.00
C PRO A 52 -2.08 -6.17 14.24
N PHE A 53 -1.28 -5.11 14.31
CA PHE A 53 -1.75 -3.73 14.56
C PHE A 53 -1.75 -2.88 13.28
N ALA A 54 -1.24 -3.40 12.17
CA ALA A 54 -1.32 -2.72 10.89
C ALA A 54 -2.78 -2.63 10.42
N SER A 55 -3.26 -1.39 10.27
CA SER A 55 -4.60 -1.09 9.78
C SER A 55 -4.91 -1.80 8.46
N TYR A 56 -6.07 -2.46 8.42
CA TYR A 56 -6.57 -3.09 7.20
C TYR A 56 -6.74 -2.06 6.06
N LEU A 57 -7.26 -0.87 6.37
CA LEU A 57 -7.50 0.18 5.39
C LEU A 57 -6.21 0.63 4.70
N VAL A 58 -5.12 0.78 5.46
CA VAL A 58 -3.81 1.18 4.91
C VAL A 58 -3.28 0.14 3.93
N ARG A 59 -3.42 -1.15 4.24
CA ARG A 59 -3.01 -2.24 3.37
C ARG A 59 -3.82 -2.30 2.08
N VAL A 60 -5.12 -2.10 2.19
CA VAL A 60 -6.01 -2.12 1.04
C VAL A 60 -5.74 -0.93 0.13
N ALA A 61 -5.58 0.26 0.71
CA ALA A 61 -5.18 1.45 -0.03
C ALA A 61 -3.82 1.29 -0.73
N SER A 62 -2.81 0.71 -0.07
CA SER A 62 -1.49 0.51 -0.68
C SER A 62 -1.52 -0.47 -1.86
N ARG A 63 -2.29 -1.57 -1.75
CA ARG A 63 -2.51 -2.50 -2.86
C ARG A 63 -3.25 -1.82 -4.03
N GLY A 64 -4.28 -1.05 -3.72
CA GLY A 64 -5.00 -0.26 -4.71
C GLY A 64 -4.10 0.73 -5.44
N GLN A 65 -3.21 1.40 -4.70
CA GLN A 65 -2.25 2.34 -5.25
C GLN A 65 -1.27 1.66 -6.21
N SER A 66 -0.75 0.47 -5.88
CA SER A 66 0.09 -0.30 -6.82
C SER A 66 -0.66 -0.64 -8.10
N ALA A 67 -1.92 -1.07 -8.01
CA ALA A 67 -2.72 -1.41 -9.19
C ALA A 67 -3.01 -0.17 -10.07
N LEU A 68 -3.24 1.00 -9.48
CA LEU A 68 -3.38 2.26 -10.23
C LEU A 68 -2.10 2.63 -10.98
N LEU A 69 -0.94 2.49 -10.33
CA LEU A 69 0.36 2.76 -10.95
C LEU A 69 0.64 1.80 -12.11
N ASP A 70 0.28 0.53 -11.97
CA ASP A 70 0.40 -0.47 -13.03
C ASP A 70 -0.49 -0.09 -14.23
N ASN A 71 -1.75 0.28 -13.99
CA ASN A 71 -2.65 0.77 -15.05
C ASN A 71 -2.10 2.01 -15.76
N LYS A 72 -1.54 2.96 -15.00
CA LYS A 72 -0.89 4.15 -15.57
C LYS A 72 0.31 3.79 -16.43
N THR A 73 1.10 2.80 -16.01
CA THR A 73 2.24 2.28 -16.78
C THR A 73 1.79 1.56 -18.05
N ARG A 74 0.70 0.79 -18.01
CA ARG A 74 0.13 0.17 -19.23
C ARG A 74 -0.28 1.22 -20.25
N LEU A 75 -0.84 2.33 -19.79
CA LEU A 75 -1.20 3.47 -20.64
C LEU A 75 0.04 4.24 -21.14
N SER A 76 1.22 4.09 -20.55
CA SER A 76 2.44 4.79 -20.97
C SER A 76 3.02 4.28 -22.29
N ASN A 77 2.52 3.18 -22.84
CA ASN A 77 2.84 2.76 -24.21
C ASN A 77 2.27 3.71 -25.27
N ARG A 78 1.42 4.67 -24.89
CA ARG A 78 0.94 5.74 -25.77
C ARG A 78 1.69 7.05 -25.48
N GLU A 79 1.76 7.92 -26.47
CA GLU A 79 2.22 9.29 -26.26
C GLU A 79 1.23 10.05 -25.37
N ARG A 80 1.74 10.62 -24.28
CA ARG A 80 0.94 11.44 -23.36
C ARG A 80 0.58 12.78 -24.01
N GLU A 81 -0.67 13.16 -23.87
CA GLU A 81 -1.18 14.48 -24.21
C GLU A 81 -0.71 15.52 -23.19
N LYS A 82 -0.55 16.77 -23.64
CA LYS A 82 -0.06 17.87 -22.78
C LYS A 82 -0.97 18.14 -21.57
N LEU A 83 -2.27 17.91 -21.72
CA LEU A 83 -3.25 18.15 -20.65
C LEU A 83 -3.19 17.12 -19.52
N GLU A 84 -2.48 16.01 -19.68
CA GLU A 84 -2.35 14.98 -18.63
C GLU A 84 -1.38 15.36 -17.51
N ASP A 85 -0.56 16.40 -17.71
CA ASP A 85 0.38 16.87 -16.67
C ASP A 85 -0.30 17.81 -15.66
N PHE A 86 -1.51 18.27 -15.99
CA PHE A 86 -2.29 19.19 -15.18
C PHE A 86 -3.30 18.45 -14.30
N ASP A 87 -3.64 19.06 -13.16
CA ASP A 87 -4.77 18.58 -12.37
C ASP A 87 -6.07 18.97 -13.08
N LEU A 88 -7.03 18.05 -13.15
CA LEU A 88 -8.31 18.29 -13.80
C LEU A 88 -9.03 19.51 -13.21
N ALA A 89 -8.90 19.73 -11.89
CA ALA A 89 -9.50 20.89 -11.21
C ALA A 89 -8.96 22.25 -11.70
N THR A 90 -7.77 22.27 -12.31
CA THR A 90 -7.16 23.49 -12.85
C THR A 90 -7.55 23.74 -14.31
N LEU A 91 -8.11 22.73 -14.98
CA LEU A 91 -8.51 22.81 -16.37
C LEU A 91 -9.87 23.49 -16.48
N LYS A 92 -10.01 24.35 -17.50
CA LYS A 92 -11.26 25.08 -17.76
C LYS A 92 -11.71 24.88 -19.20
N LEU A 93 -12.99 24.60 -19.40
CA LEU A 93 -13.58 24.56 -20.73
C LEU A 93 -13.90 25.99 -21.18
N VAL A 94 -13.34 26.40 -22.33
CA VAL A 94 -13.41 27.78 -22.81
C VAL A 94 -14.22 27.91 -24.09
N ALA A 95 -14.16 26.92 -24.98
CA ALA A 95 -14.94 26.93 -26.21
C ALA A 95 -15.33 25.51 -26.63
N ILE A 96 -16.46 25.41 -27.32
CA ILE A 96 -16.85 24.22 -28.07
C ILE A 96 -17.21 24.68 -29.48
N PHE A 97 -16.70 23.99 -30.50
CA PHE A 97 -16.97 24.31 -31.89
C PHE A 97 -16.96 23.05 -32.76
N SER A 98 -17.47 23.17 -33.99
CA SER A 98 -17.46 22.09 -34.97
C SER A 98 -16.28 22.26 -35.92
N MET A 99 -15.51 21.21 -36.15
CA MET A 99 -14.41 21.19 -37.11
C MET A 99 -14.51 19.93 -37.97
N GLY A 100 -14.81 20.11 -39.26
CA GLY A 100 -14.94 18.99 -40.21
C GLY A 100 -16.13 18.06 -39.91
N GLY A 101 -17.21 18.58 -39.32
CA GLY A 101 -18.39 17.80 -38.96
C GLY A 101 -18.28 17.08 -37.61
N GLU A 102 -17.14 17.16 -36.94
CA GLU A 102 -16.94 16.63 -35.58
C GLU A 102 -16.93 17.78 -34.57
N ARG A 103 -17.53 17.55 -33.40
CA ARG A 103 -17.50 18.49 -32.29
C ARG A 103 -16.18 18.39 -31.53
N VAL A 104 -15.53 19.53 -31.33
CA VAL A 104 -14.25 19.66 -30.63
C VAL A 104 -14.37 20.72 -29.54
N ALA A 105 -13.53 20.60 -28.52
CA ALA A 105 -13.53 21.51 -27.38
C ALA A 105 -12.14 22.16 -27.22
N MET A 106 -12.12 23.36 -26.65
CA MET A 106 -10.91 24.06 -26.23
C MET A 106 -10.87 24.11 -24.72
N VAL A 107 -9.82 23.51 -24.16
CA VAL A 107 -9.55 23.45 -22.73
C VAL A 107 -8.32 24.29 -22.43
N GLN A 108 -8.45 25.16 -21.44
CA GLN A 108 -7.38 26.02 -20.95
C GLN A 108 -6.75 25.39 -19.71
N ASP A 109 -5.42 25.41 -19.64
CA ASP A 109 -4.66 24.98 -18.47
C ASP A 109 -4.55 26.06 -17.38
N GLY A 110 -3.95 25.72 -16.24
CA GLY A 110 -3.70 26.67 -15.15
C GLY A 110 -2.77 27.84 -15.51
N THR A 111 -2.07 27.78 -16.64
CA THR A 111 -1.20 28.85 -17.17
C THR A 111 -1.89 29.71 -18.22
N ALA A 112 -3.20 29.53 -18.41
CA ALA A 112 -4.01 30.18 -19.41
C ALA A 112 -3.71 29.81 -20.87
N LYS A 113 -3.03 28.69 -21.11
CA LYS A 113 -2.79 28.18 -22.46
C LYS A 113 -3.93 27.26 -22.89
N GLY A 114 -4.49 27.52 -24.08
CA GLY A 114 -5.57 26.72 -24.67
C GLY A 114 -5.06 25.53 -25.49
N TYR A 115 -5.75 24.40 -25.38
CA TYR A 115 -5.51 23.18 -26.13
C TYR A 115 -6.82 22.67 -26.73
N ILE A 116 -6.77 22.23 -27.98
CA ILE A 116 -7.93 21.63 -28.65
C ILE A 116 -7.96 20.13 -28.32
N VAL A 117 -9.12 19.63 -27.93
CA VAL A 117 -9.36 18.23 -27.59
C VAL A 117 -10.57 17.68 -28.34
N ARG A 118 -10.54 16.37 -28.58
CA ARG A 118 -11.57 15.58 -29.24
C ARG A 118 -12.04 14.45 -28.35
N ARG A 119 -13.14 13.80 -28.75
CA ARG A 119 -13.57 12.54 -28.15
C ARG A 119 -12.43 11.51 -28.22
N GLY A 120 -12.17 10.83 -27.11
CA GLY A 120 -11.09 9.85 -26.98
C GLY A 120 -9.73 10.42 -26.55
N ASN A 121 -9.53 11.74 -26.57
CA ASN A 121 -8.35 12.33 -25.93
C ASN A 121 -8.40 12.19 -24.42
N HIS A 122 -7.25 12.31 -23.77
CA HIS A 122 -7.15 12.30 -22.32
C HIS A 122 -6.60 13.62 -21.78
N MET A 123 -6.95 13.88 -20.52
CA MET A 123 -6.62 15.08 -19.79
C MET A 123 -6.64 14.79 -18.29
N GLY A 124 -5.92 15.59 -17.51
CA GLY A 124 -5.81 15.38 -16.08
C GLY A 124 -4.77 14.32 -15.69
N LYS A 125 -4.22 14.44 -14.48
CA LYS A 125 -3.24 13.50 -13.90
C LYS A 125 -3.75 12.06 -13.74
N ASN A 126 -5.06 11.88 -13.70
CA ASN A 126 -5.76 10.61 -13.53
C ASN A 126 -6.21 9.99 -14.87
N ASN A 127 -5.59 10.43 -15.97
CA ASN A 127 -5.82 9.91 -17.32
C ASN A 127 -7.31 9.97 -17.72
N GLY A 128 -7.94 11.11 -17.47
CA GLY A 128 -9.36 11.32 -17.75
C GLY A 128 -9.66 11.27 -19.23
N LYS A 129 -10.40 10.27 -19.69
CA LYS A 129 -10.74 10.05 -21.10
C LYS A 129 -12.03 10.77 -21.47
N ILE A 130 -12.00 11.56 -22.54
CA ILE A 130 -13.17 12.28 -23.04
C ILE A 130 -14.11 11.30 -23.75
N GLU A 131 -15.32 11.15 -23.22
CA GLU A 131 -16.33 10.25 -23.77
C GLU A 131 -17.30 10.98 -24.71
N LYS A 132 -17.66 12.22 -24.39
CA LYS A 132 -18.65 13.01 -25.14
C LYS A 132 -18.40 14.50 -25.00
N ILE A 133 -18.65 15.24 -26.08
CA ILE A 133 -18.67 16.71 -26.11
C ILE A 133 -20.09 17.13 -26.55
N THR A 134 -20.83 17.85 -25.71
CA THR A 134 -22.13 18.48 -26.02
C THR A 134 -21.92 19.93 -26.41
N ASP A 135 -22.96 20.76 -26.50
CA ASP A 135 -22.85 22.15 -27.00
C ASP A 135 -22.19 23.08 -25.98
N ASP A 136 -22.33 22.73 -24.71
CA ASP A 136 -21.95 23.50 -23.54
C ASP A 136 -21.09 22.71 -22.54
N THR A 137 -21.01 21.38 -22.68
CA THR A 137 -20.44 20.50 -21.66
C THR A 137 -19.51 19.46 -22.29
N LEU A 138 -18.40 19.20 -21.62
CA LEU A 138 -17.47 18.12 -21.94
C LEU A 138 -17.57 17.05 -20.85
N PHE A 139 -17.85 15.81 -21.24
CA PHE A 139 -17.96 14.65 -20.35
C PHE A 139 -16.73 13.76 -20.49
N LEU A 140 -16.13 13.41 -19.37
CA LEU A 140 -14.97 12.54 -19.30
C LEU A 140 -15.08 11.57 -18.12
N VAL A 141 -14.27 10.51 -18.17
CA VAL A 141 -14.18 9.51 -17.10
C VAL A 141 -12.73 9.41 -16.64
N GLU A 142 -12.50 9.52 -15.33
CA GLU A 142 -11.20 9.33 -14.68
C GLU A 142 -11.17 8.06 -13.85
N GLN A 143 -10.00 7.43 -13.74
CA GLN A 143 -9.79 6.31 -12.82
C GLN A 143 -9.27 6.83 -11.48
N VAL A 144 -9.98 6.52 -10.40
CA VAL A 144 -9.62 6.93 -9.04
C VAL A 144 -9.69 5.77 -8.07
N LEU A 145 -8.95 5.86 -6.96
CA LEU A 145 -9.06 4.89 -5.88
C LEU A 145 -10.21 5.25 -4.97
N ASN A 146 -11.08 4.29 -4.68
CA ASN A 146 -12.03 4.43 -3.59
C ASN A 146 -11.33 4.18 -2.23
N PRO A 147 -11.95 4.53 -1.08
CA PRO A 147 -11.39 4.24 0.24
C PRO A 147 -11.19 2.75 0.53
N ALA A 148 -11.87 1.88 -0.22
CA ALA A 148 -11.72 0.43 -0.18
C ALA A 148 -10.61 -0.10 -1.11
N GLY A 149 -9.75 0.76 -1.65
CA GLY A 149 -8.59 0.36 -2.46
C GLY A 149 -8.94 -0.19 -3.84
N GLU A 150 -10.17 -0.03 -4.30
CA GLU A 150 -10.61 -0.44 -5.63
C GLU A 150 -10.52 0.74 -6.60
N ILE A 151 -10.23 0.41 -7.86
CA ILE A 151 -10.19 1.39 -8.94
C ILE A 151 -11.61 1.55 -9.47
N ILE A 152 -12.12 2.77 -9.40
CA ILE A 152 -13.45 3.11 -9.90
C ILE A 152 -13.36 4.19 -10.97
N ASP A 153 -14.31 4.12 -11.90
CA ASP A 153 -14.50 5.14 -12.92
C ASP A 153 -15.34 6.29 -12.34
N ARG A 154 -14.73 7.46 -12.23
CA ARG A 154 -15.36 8.70 -11.80
C ARG A 154 -15.74 9.53 -13.03
N GLN A 155 -17.04 9.74 -13.20
CA GLN A 155 -17.55 10.63 -14.25
C GLN A 155 -17.38 12.10 -13.82
N VAL A 156 -16.79 12.91 -14.70
CA VAL A 156 -16.58 14.35 -14.50
C VAL A 156 -17.11 15.11 -15.71
N ASN A 157 -17.70 16.27 -15.46
CA ASN A 157 -18.15 17.20 -16.49
C ASN A 157 -17.45 18.55 -16.32
N LEU A 158 -17.03 19.12 -17.44
CA LEU A 158 -16.60 20.52 -17.53
C LEU A 158 -17.66 21.28 -18.31
N THR A 159 -18.25 22.29 -17.70
CA THR A 159 -19.20 23.19 -18.36
C THR A 159 -18.47 24.40 -18.91
N LEU A 160 -18.97 24.94 -20.01
CA LEU A 160 -18.46 26.16 -20.61
C LEU A 160 -18.64 27.30 -19.61
N ASN A 161 -17.57 28.03 -19.31
CA ASN A 161 -17.69 29.25 -18.52
C ASN A 161 -18.29 30.34 -19.41
N GLU A 162 -19.55 30.70 -19.18
CA GLU A 162 -20.13 31.91 -19.80
C GLU A 162 -19.41 33.13 -19.25
N VAL A 163 -18.61 33.79 -20.09
CA VAL A 163 -18.05 35.10 -19.79
C VAL A 163 -19.10 36.14 -20.20
N ASN A 164 -20.02 36.43 -19.27
CA ASN A 164 -20.89 37.60 -19.39
C ASN A 164 -20.16 38.79 -18.78
N GLU A 165 -19.38 39.50 -19.60
CA GLU A 165 -18.86 40.84 -19.28
C GLU A 165 -19.63 41.92 -20.05
#